data_AF-A0A7W8PG48-F1
#
_entry.id   AF-A0A7W8PG48-F1
#
_cell.length_a   1.000
_cell.length_b   1.000
_cell.length_c   1.000
_cell.angle_alpha   90.00
_cell.angle_beta   90.00
_cell.angle_gamma   90.00
#
_symmetry.space_group_name_H-M   'P 1'
#
loop_
_entity.id
_entity.type
_entity.pdbx_description
1 polymer ?
#
loop_
_entity_poly.entity_id
_entity_poly.type
_entity_poly.pdbx_seq_one_letter_code
_entity_poly.pdbx_strand_id
1 'polypeptide(L)'
;MLQTLAITLRLLAKRWVALEEELKTLDAMLEKLTNQYACRLRGRFGVGPHTAATLVTVAGDNPERLKNEASLAALCGTSPLQASSGKTVRHRLNRGGNRSANNALWTIAMVRMRSDPRTKAYVQRRSHEDISKKEIHRCLKRYIVRELYPLILADLADSTAFA
;
A
#
# COMPACT_ATOMS: atom_id res chain seq x y z
N MET A 1 24.22 37.98 -14.55
CA MET A 1 23.92 36.53 -14.69
C MET A 1 24.23 35.74 -13.42
N LEU A 2 25.45 35.77 -12.88
CA LEU A 2 25.80 35.01 -11.65
C LEU A 2 25.00 35.43 -10.39
N GLN A 3 24.75 36.73 -10.20
CA GLN A 3 23.94 37.24 -9.09
C GLN A 3 22.48 36.76 -9.16
N THR A 4 21.87 36.78 -10.36
CA THR A 4 20.51 36.28 -10.59
C THR A 4 20.40 34.79 -10.26
N LEU A 5 21.38 33.99 -10.69
CA LEU A 5 21.46 32.56 -10.37
C LEU A 5 21.60 32.31 -8.85
N ALA A 6 22.44 33.07 -8.17
CA ALA A 6 22.61 32.93 -6.72
C ALA A 6 21.32 33.28 -5.95
N ILE A 7 20.58 34.29 -6.41
CA ILE A 7 19.29 34.68 -5.84
C ILE A 7 18.23 33.59 -6.08
N THR A 8 18.11 33.05 -7.30
CA THR A 8 17.12 32.01 -7.61
C THR A 8 17.40 30.73 -6.83
N LEU A 9 18.65 30.29 -6.72
CA LEU A 9 19.04 29.15 -5.89
C LEU A 9 18.69 29.36 -4.41
N ARG A 10 18.95 30.54 -3.87
CA ARG A 10 18.59 30.87 -2.48
C ARG A 10 17.08 30.86 -2.25
N LEU A 11 16.29 31.33 -3.21
CA LEU A 11 14.83 31.30 -3.12
C LEU A 11 14.29 29.86 -3.19
N LEU A 12 14.84 29.02 -4.07
CA LEU A 12 14.46 27.60 -4.14
C LEU A 12 14.84 26.85 -2.86
N ALA A 13 16.04 27.10 -2.32
CA ALA A 13 16.47 26.50 -1.06
C ALA A 13 15.53 26.87 0.10
N LYS A 14 15.13 28.15 0.20
CA LYS A 14 14.16 28.59 1.22
C LYS A 14 12.81 27.89 1.08
N ARG A 15 12.30 27.73 -0.14
CA ARG A 15 11.04 27.00 -0.39
C ARG A 15 11.15 25.52 -0.04
N TRP A 16 12.28 24.90 -0.37
CA TRP A 16 12.53 23.50 -0.04
C TRP A 16 12.50 23.26 1.47
N VAL A 17 13.21 24.10 2.25
CA VAL A 17 13.19 24.00 3.72
C VAL A 17 11.77 24.18 4.28
N ALA A 18 11.02 25.17 3.78
CA ALA A 18 9.65 25.40 4.23
C ALA A 18 8.73 24.20 3.95
N LEU A 19 8.81 23.62 2.75
CA LEU A 19 8.03 22.44 2.37
C LEU A 19 8.46 21.19 3.16
N GLU A 20 9.73 21.06 3.53
CA GLU A 20 10.20 19.96 4.37
C GLU A 20 9.58 20.03 5.77
N GLU A 21 9.49 21.22 6.38
CA GLU A 21 8.85 21.41 7.68
C GLU A 21 7.33 21.18 7.63
N GLU A 22 6.69 21.59 6.54
CA GLU A 22 5.27 21.30 6.31
C GLU A 22 5.03 19.79 6.17
N LEU A 23 5.87 19.08 5.41
CA LEU A 23 5.82 17.62 5.29
C LEU A 23 5.97 16.93 6.65
N LYS A 24 6.95 17.33 7.48
CA LYS A 24 7.13 16.78 8.84
C LYS A 24 5.87 16.94 9.69
N THR A 25 5.24 18.11 9.60
CA THR A 25 4.01 18.41 10.33
C THR A 25 2.86 17.50 9.89
N LEU A 26 2.66 17.36 8.58
CA LEU A 26 1.61 16.51 8.01
C LEU A 26 1.85 15.02 8.27
N ASP A 27 3.10 14.56 8.20
CA ASP A 27 3.46 13.17 8.52
C ASP A 27 3.16 12.84 9.99
N ALA A 28 3.46 13.75 10.92
CA ALA A 28 3.14 13.58 12.34
C ALA A 28 1.61 13.54 12.59
N MET A 29 0.84 14.40 11.90
CA MET A 29 -0.61 14.38 11.96
C MET A 29 -1.18 13.06 11.42
N LEU A 30 -0.66 12.59 10.27
CA LEU A 30 -1.06 11.35 9.64
C LEU A 30 -0.74 10.14 10.52
N GLU A 31 0.43 10.13 11.17
CA GLU A 31 0.80 9.10 12.14
C GLU A 31 -0.18 9.08 13.33
N LYS A 32 -0.50 10.23 13.91
CA LYS A 32 -1.47 10.31 15.01
C LYS A 32 -2.84 9.78 14.60
N LEU A 33 -3.37 10.25 13.47
CA LEU A 33 -4.68 9.83 12.98
C LEU A 33 -4.73 8.33 12.67
N THR A 34 -3.71 7.80 12.00
CA THR A 34 -3.69 6.38 11.66
C THR A 34 -3.49 5.47 12.87
N ASN A 35 -2.77 5.91 13.90
CA ASN A 35 -2.69 5.18 15.15
C ASN A 35 -4.01 5.19 15.92
N GLN A 36 -4.84 6.23 15.76
CA GLN A 36 -6.15 6.34 16.41
C GLN A 36 -7.23 5.53 15.67
N TYR A 37 -7.35 5.70 14.35
CA TYR A 37 -8.47 5.19 13.55
C TYR A 37 -8.14 3.92 12.74
N ALA A 38 -6.86 3.56 12.62
CA ALA A 38 -6.40 2.39 11.87
C ALA A 38 -5.40 1.55 12.67
N CYS A 39 -5.63 1.45 13.99
CA CYS A 39 -4.68 0.88 14.94
C CYS A 39 -4.36 -0.59 14.64
N ARG A 40 -5.36 -1.40 14.26
CA ARG A 40 -5.15 -2.82 13.93
C ARG A 40 -4.35 -2.97 12.65
N LEU A 41 -4.62 -2.11 11.66
CA LEU A 41 -3.89 -2.08 10.41
C LEU A 41 -2.42 -1.67 10.64
N ARG A 42 -2.20 -0.60 11.43
CA ARG A 42 -0.87 -0.10 11.83
C ARG A 42 -0.06 -1.11 12.63
N GLY A 43 -0.72 -2.00 13.38
CA GLY A 43 -0.08 -3.11 14.10
C GLY A 43 0.50 -4.22 13.20
N ARG A 44 0.25 -4.19 11.89
CA ARG A 44 0.80 -5.20 10.96
C ARG A 44 2.14 -4.78 10.40
N PHE A 45 3.05 -5.76 10.34
CA PHE A 45 4.40 -5.53 9.83
C PHE A 45 4.39 -4.96 8.40
N GLY A 46 5.16 -3.90 8.19
CA GLY A 46 5.28 -3.21 6.91
C GLY A 46 4.16 -2.22 6.58
N VAL A 47 3.16 -2.06 7.46
CA VAL A 47 2.12 -1.04 7.30
C VAL A 47 2.56 0.27 7.96
N GLY A 48 2.83 1.29 7.12
CA GLY A 48 3.14 2.67 7.54
C GLY A 48 1.90 3.55 7.65
N PRO A 49 2.02 4.80 8.16
CA PRO A 49 0.90 5.75 8.21
C PRO A 49 0.27 5.99 6.83
N HIS A 50 1.10 6.31 5.83
CA HIS A 50 0.62 6.57 4.48
C HIS A 50 -0.07 5.35 3.84
N THR A 51 0.49 4.14 4.00
CA THR A 51 -0.13 2.94 3.43
C THR A 51 -1.42 2.57 4.16
N ALA A 52 -1.48 2.75 5.48
CA ALA A 52 -2.70 2.56 6.27
C ALA A 52 -3.79 3.53 5.82
N ALA A 53 -3.51 4.84 5.81
CA ALA A 53 -4.46 5.86 5.40
C ALA A 53 -4.99 5.60 3.99
N THR A 54 -4.12 5.31 3.03
CA THR A 54 -4.54 5.00 1.65
C THR A 54 -5.49 3.80 1.58
N LEU A 55 -5.21 2.74 2.33
CA LEU A 55 -6.03 1.52 2.30
C LEU A 55 -7.38 1.73 2.98
N VAL A 56 -7.41 2.43 4.12
CA VAL A 56 -8.64 2.74 4.85
C VAL A 56 -9.51 3.69 4.05
N THR A 57 -8.96 4.76 3.47
CA THR A 57 -9.69 5.69 2.58
C THR A 57 -10.29 4.95 1.38
N VAL A 58 -9.51 4.13 0.67
CA VAL A 58 -10.04 3.40 -0.49
C VAL A 58 -11.16 2.42 -0.11
N ALA A 59 -11.06 1.78 1.06
CA ALA A 59 -12.11 0.89 1.56
C ALA A 59 -13.35 1.68 2.03
N GLY A 60 -13.16 2.76 2.78
CA GLY A 60 -14.21 3.60 3.34
C GLY A 60 -14.98 4.43 2.32
N ASP A 61 -14.32 4.84 1.22
CA ASP A 61 -14.96 5.54 0.10
C ASP A 61 -15.79 4.62 -0.80
N ASN A 62 -15.70 3.29 -0.61
CA ASN A 62 -16.34 2.29 -1.47
C ASN A 62 -17.05 1.18 -0.65
N PRO A 63 -17.88 1.51 0.36
CA PRO A 63 -18.48 0.52 1.25
C PRO A 63 -19.39 -0.47 0.50
N GLU A 64 -20.14 -0.01 -0.50
CA GLU A 64 -21.04 -0.82 -1.32
C GLU A 64 -20.32 -1.84 -2.21
N ARG A 65 -19.04 -1.59 -2.51
CA ARG A 65 -18.19 -2.48 -3.31
C ARG A 65 -17.42 -3.47 -2.45
N LEU A 66 -17.33 -3.27 -1.14
CA LEU A 66 -16.49 -4.03 -0.22
C LEU A 66 -17.21 -5.24 0.41
N LYS A 67 -17.78 -6.11 -0.43
CA LYS A 67 -18.62 -7.26 0.03
C LYS A 67 -17.84 -8.43 0.61
N ASN A 68 -16.60 -8.62 0.15
CA ASN A 68 -15.72 -9.68 0.61
C ASN A 68 -14.26 -9.32 0.32
N GLU A 69 -13.37 -10.19 0.76
CA GLU A 69 -11.93 -10.07 0.59
C GLU A 69 -11.51 -9.99 -0.90
N ALA A 70 -12.15 -10.76 -1.78
CA ALA A 70 -11.87 -10.72 -3.21
C ALA A 70 -12.28 -9.39 -3.85
N SER A 71 -13.35 -8.76 -3.36
CA SER A 71 -13.75 -7.42 -3.77
C SER A 71 -12.71 -6.37 -3.37
N LEU A 72 -12.11 -6.47 -2.17
CA LEU A 72 -10.99 -5.60 -1.79
C LEU A 72 -9.79 -5.82 -2.73
N ALA A 73 -9.47 -7.08 -3.06
CA ALA A 73 -8.40 -7.37 -4.00
C ALA A 73 -8.69 -6.79 -5.41
N ALA A 74 -9.93 -6.79 -5.85
CA ALA A 74 -10.34 -6.16 -7.10
C ALA A 74 -10.21 -4.63 -7.04
N LEU A 75 -10.69 -4.00 -5.94
CA LEU A 75 -10.57 -2.56 -5.68
C LEU A 75 -9.10 -2.11 -5.67
N CYS A 76 -8.22 -2.86 -5.02
CA CYS A 76 -6.79 -2.55 -4.99
C CYS A 76 -6.03 -2.98 -6.26
N GLY A 77 -6.70 -3.57 -7.26
CA GLY A 77 -6.07 -4.03 -8.50
C GLY A 77 -5.05 -5.18 -8.30
N THR A 78 -5.24 -5.99 -7.26
CA THR A 78 -4.42 -7.16 -6.94
C THR A 78 -5.15 -8.48 -7.19
N SER A 79 -6.39 -8.43 -7.66
CA SER A 79 -7.11 -9.63 -8.10
C SER A 79 -6.38 -10.25 -9.31
N PRO A 80 -6.19 -11.57 -9.32
CA PRO A 80 -5.58 -12.25 -10.45
C PRO A 80 -6.54 -12.21 -11.65
N LEU A 81 -6.04 -11.80 -12.82
CA LEU A 81 -6.76 -11.91 -14.08
C LEU A 81 -6.10 -13.00 -14.91
N GLN A 82 -6.86 -14.01 -15.33
CA GLN A 82 -6.32 -15.05 -16.19
C GLN A 82 -5.82 -14.43 -17.51
N ALA A 83 -4.65 -14.89 -17.94
CA ALA A 83 -4.00 -14.53 -19.19
C ALA A 83 -3.25 -15.77 -19.69
N SER A 84 -4.03 -16.80 -19.99
CA SER A 84 -3.57 -18.14 -20.35
C SER A 84 -4.11 -18.49 -21.72
N SER A 85 -3.26 -19.02 -22.61
CA SER A 85 -3.72 -19.76 -23.80
C SER A 85 -3.18 -21.19 -23.72
N GLY A 86 -4.06 -22.17 -23.92
CA GLY A 86 -3.69 -23.59 -23.85
C GLY A 86 -3.18 -24.03 -22.47
N LYS A 87 -2.05 -24.75 -22.43
CA LYS A 87 -1.51 -25.43 -21.23
C LYS A 87 -0.77 -24.52 -20.23
N THR A 88 -0.55 -23.24 -20.56
CA THR A 88 0.21 -22.32 -19.69
C THR A 88 -0.72 -21.47 -18.85
N VAL A 89 -0.73 -21.68 -17.52
CA VAL A 89 -1.54 -20.86 -16.60
C VAL A 89 -0.73 -19.64 -16.17
N ARG A 90 -1.08 -18.46 -16.70
CA ARG A 90 -0.48 -17.18 -16.30
C ARG A 90 -1.55 -16.17 -15.90
N HIS A 91 -1.14 -15.25 -15.03
CA HIS A 91 -2.01 -14.17 -14.55
C HIS A 91 -1.44 -12.82 -14.92
N ARG A 92 -2.25 -11.97 -15.56
CA ARG A 92 -1.91 -10.57 -15.86
C ARG A 92 -2.30 -9.66 -14.70
N LEU A 93 -1.70 -8.46 -14.72
CA LEU A 93 -2.02 -7.38 -13.80
C LEU A 93 -3.45 -6.87 -14.02
N ASN A 94 -4.23 -6.72 -12.94
CA ASN A 94 -5.47 -5.98 -13.01
C ASN A 94 -5.20 -4.46 -13.12
N ARG A 95 -5.68 -3.86 -14.22
CA ARG A 95 -5.51 -2.42 -14.48
C ARG A 95 -6.68 -1.55 -14.01
N GLY A 96 -7.82 -2.13 -13.62
CA GLY A 96 -9.03 -1.39 -13.25
C GLY A 96 -9.13 -0.99 -11.77
N GLY A 97 -8.18 -1.38 -10.92
CA GLY A 97 -8.18 -1.02 -9.50
C GLY A 97 -7.46 0.31 -9.19
N ASN A 98 -7.64 0.80 -7.96
CA ASN A 98 -7.01 2.00 -7.45
C ASN A 98 -5.47 1.85 -7.40
N ARG A 99 -4.76 2.75 -8.08
CA ARG A 99 -3.29 2.71 -8.21
C ARG A 99 -2.56 3.04 -6.92
N SER A 100 -3.09 3.96 -6.12
CA SER A 100 -2.51 4.32 -4.82
C SER A 100 -2.61 3.15 -3.85
N ALA A 101 -3.75 2.47 -3.75
CA ALA A 101 -3.89 1.25 -2.94
C ALA A 101 -2.99 0.12 -3.45
N ASN A 102 -2.90 -0.05 -4.77
CA ASN A 102 -1.99 -1.01 -5.38
C ASN A 102 -0.52 -0.74 -5.01
N ASN A 103 -0.12 0.54 -5.01
CA ASN A 103 1.21 0.97 -4.59
C ASN A 103 1.44 0.76 -3.09
N ALA A 104 0.45 1.09 -2.24
CA ALA A 104 0.51 0.84 -0.81
C ALA A 104 0.80 -0.65 -0.49
N LEU A 105 0.09 -1.57 -1.14
CA LEU A 105 0.34 -3.01 -1.02
C LEU A 105 1.70 -3.43 -1.56
N TRP A 106 2.19 -2.76 -2.61
CA TRP A 106 3.52 -3.02 -3.15
C TRP A 106 4.62 -2.60 -2.16
N THR A 107 4.47 -1.44 -1.53
CA THR A 107 5.36 -0.93 -0.47
C THR A 107 5.38 -1.88 0.73
N ILE A 108 4.20 -2.29 1.22
CA ILE A 108 4.10 -3.26 2.32
C ILE A 108 4.82 -4.57 1.96
N ALA A 109 4.59 -5.08 0.75
CA ALA A 109 5.26 -6.28 0.26
C ALA A 109 6.79 -6.11 0.21
N MET A 110 7.30 -4.98 -0.27
CA MET A 110 8.75 -4.73 -0.30
C MET A 110 9.38 -4.71 1.09
N VAL A 111 8.75 -4.02 2.04
CA VAL A 111 9.23 -3.95 3.43
C VAL A 111 9.26 -5.35 4.04
N ARG A 112 8.19 -6.13 3.82
CA ARG A 112 8.11 -7.54 4.24
C ARG A 112 9.19 -8.41 3.60
N MET A 113 9.41 -8.28 2.29
CA MET A 113 10.48 -9.03 1.62
C MET A 113 11.88 -8.70 2.16
N ARG A 114 12.11 -7.46 2.57
CA ARG A 114 13.40 -7.02 3.13
C ARG A 114 13.61 -7.49 4.57
N SER A 115 12.56 -7.55 5.38
CA SER A 115 12.72 -7.59 6.83
C SER A 115 11.83 -8.60 7.57
N ASP A 116 10.76 -9.13 6.97
CA ASP A 116 9.91 -10.15 7.60
C ASP A 116 10.44 -11.58 7.30
N PRO A 117 10.85 -12.37 8.32
CA PRO A 117 11.35 -13.73 8.12
C PRO A 117 10.36 -14.65 7.38
N ARG A 118 9.06 -14.54 7.66
CA ARG A 118 8.03 -15.36 7.03
C ARG A 118 7.94 -15.08 5.52
N THR A 119 7.94 -13.81 5.15
CA THR A 119 7.93 -13.39 3.74
C THR A 119 9.23 -13.77 3.03
N LYS A 120 10.39 -13.64 3.69
CA LYS A 120 11.68 -14.10 3.13
C LYS A 120 11.66 -15.58 2.79
N ALA A 121 11.22 -16.43 3.72
CA ALA A 121 11.12 -17.88 3.49
C ALA A 121 10.16 -18.20 2.32
N TYR A 122 9.03 -17.49 2.23
CA TYR A 122 8.10 -17.63 1.10
C TYR A 122 8.75 -17.24 -0.23
N VAL A 123 9.46 -16.10 -0.29
CA VAL A 123 10.13 -15.63 -1.51
C VAL A 123 11.20 -16.62 -1.94
N GLN A 124 12.01 -17.12 -1.00
CA GLN A 124 13.05 -18.10 -1.29
C GLN A 124 12.45 -19.36 -1.89
N ARG A 125 11.44 -19.95 -1.23
CA ARG A 125 10.74 -21.13 -1.74
C ARG A 125 10.18 -20.91 -3.15
N ARG A 126 9.47 -19.80 -3.39
CA ARG A 126 8.87 -19.52 -4.70
C ARG A 126 9.89 -19.23 -5.79
N SER A 127 11.07 -18.74 -5.42
CA SER A 127 12.17 -18.53 -6.37
C SER A 127 12.75 -19.85 -6.89
N HIS A 128 12.62 -20.94 -6.13
CA HIS A 128 12.98 -22.29 -6.58
C HIS A 128 11.90 -22.98 -7.44
N GLU A 129 10.72 -22.38 -7.60
CA GLU A 129 9.59 -22.91 -8.37
C GLU A 129 9.49 -22.28 -9.78
N ASP A 130 10.57 -21.67 -10.30
CA ASP A 130 10.62 -20.93 -11.58
C ASP A 130 9.61 -19.78 -11.72
N ILE A 131 9.15 -19.24 -10.60
CA ILE A 131 8.23 -18.11 -10.57
C ILE A 131 9.02 -16.80 -10.61
N SER A 132 8.67 -15.92 -11.55
CA SER A 132 9.37 -14.63 -11.66
C SER A 132 9.14 -13.74 -10.43
N LYS A 133 10.11 -12.89 -10.10
CA LYS A 133 9.99 -11.91 -9.00
C LYS A 133 8.73 -11.06 -9.10
N LYS A 134 8.30 -10.70 -10.32
CA LYS A 134 7.06 -9.94 -10.57
C LYS A 134 5.81 -10.75 -10.17
N GLU A 135 5.80 -12.06 -10.42
CA GLU A 135 4.72 -12.95 -10.01
C GLU A 135 4.71 -13.20 -8.51
N ILE A 136 5.88 -13.37 -7.88
CA ILE A 136 6.01 -13.44 -6.42
C ILE A 136 5.40 -12.20 -5.78
N HIS A 137 5.70 -11.01 -6.30
CA HIS A 137 5.14 -9.75 -5.79
C HIS A 137 3.61 -9.69 -5.92
N ARG A 138 3.05 -10.20 -7.02
CA ARG A 138 1.58 -10.29 -7.20
C ARG A 138 0.96 -11.22 -6.17
N CYS A 139 1.54 -12.40 -5.94
CA CYS A 139 1.08 -13.33 -4.92
C CYS A 139 1.14 -12.70 -3.52
N LEU A 140 2.26 -12.05 -3.18
CA LEU A 140 2.42 -11.37 -1.88
C LEU A 140 1.36 -10.30 -1.68
N LYS A 141 1.13 -9.44 -2.68
CA LYS A 141 0.09 -8.41 -2.60
C LYS A 141 -1.30 -9.03 -2.41
N ARG A 142 -1.61 -10.13 -3.09
CA ARG A 142 -2.88 -10.84 -2.91
C ARG A 142 -3.03 -11.44 -1.50
N TYR A 143 -1.95 -11.96 -0.91
CA TYR A 143 -1.95 -12.46 0.47
C TYR A 143 -2.05 -11.35 1.49
N ILE A 144 -1.37 -10.22 1.28
CA ILE A 144 -1.46 -9.04 2.14
C ILE A 144 -2.89 -8.53 2.15
N VAL A 145 -3.56 -8.37 1.00
CA VAL A 145 -4.97 -7.96 0.98
C VAL A 145 -5.84 -8.90 1.82
N ARG A 146 -5.65 -10.21 1.68
CA ARG A 146 -6.39 -11.20 2.46
C ARG A 146 -6.17 -11.07 3.96
N GLU A 147 -4.94 -10.78 4.38
CA GLU A 147 -4.59 -10.55 5.78
C GLU A 147 -5.18 -9.24 6.31
N LEU A 148 -5.13 -8.17 5.51
CA LEU A 148 -5.52 -6.83 5.94
C LEU A 148 -7.02 -6.59 5.90
N TYR A 149 -7.77 -7.28 5.02
CA TYR A 149 -9.21 -7.13 4.86
C TYR A 149 -10.01 -7.11 6.18
N PRO A 150 -9.92 -8.13 7.06
CA PRO A 150 -10.68 -8.12 8.31
C PRO A 150 -10.27 -6.99 9.25
N LEU A 151 -9.01 -6.52 9.18
CA LEU A 151 -8.52 -5.43 10.03
C LEU A 151 -9.04 -4.09 9.56
N ILE A 152 -9.06 -3.87 8.24
CA ILE A 152 -9.63 -2.67 7.62
C ILE A 152 -11.11 -2.55 7.99
N LEU A 153 -11.87 -3.64 7.93
CA LEU A 153 -13.28 -3.62 8.33
C LEU A 153 -13.46 -3.31 9.82
N ALA A 154 -12.65 -3.91 10.69
CA ALA A 154 -12.72 -3.65 12.12
C ALA A 154 -12.38 -2.18 12.46
N ASP A 155 -11.34 -1.64 11.83
CA ASP A 155 -10.91 -0.25 12.02
C ASP A 155 -11.95 0.75 11.46
N LEU A 156 -12.58 0.44 10.32
CA LEU A 156 -13.68 1.24 9.76
C LEU A 156 -14.93 1.21 10.65
N ALA A 157 -15.32 0.03 11.16
CA ALA A 157 -16.49 -0.12 12.03
C ALA A 157 -16.32 0.67 13.33
N ASP A 158 -15.14 0.60 13.95
CA ASP A 158 -14.83 1.39 15.14
C ASP A 158 -14.86 2.89 14.83
N SER A 159 -14.30 3.30 13.69
CA SER A 159 -14.28 4.72 13.29
C SER A 159 -15.69 5.28 13.09
N THR A 160 -16.64 4.49 12.57
CA THR A 160 -18.05 4.90 12.46
C THR A 160 -18.76 4.98 13.81
N ALA A 161 -18.28 4.29 14.85
CA ALA A 161 -18.87 4.34 16.18
C ALA A 161 -18.48 5.62 16.97
N PHE A 162 -17.45 6.34 16.52
CA PHE A 162 -17.01 7.61 17.11
C PHE A 162 -17.55 8.86 16.39
N ALA A 163 -18.31 8.69 15.31
CA ALA A 163 -18.95 9.76 14.52
C ALA A 163 -20.43 9.90 14.90
#